data_AF-A0A800F1S4-F1
#
_entry.id   AF-A0A800F1S4-F1
#
_cell.length_a   1.000
_cell.length_b   1.000
_cell.length_c   1.000
_cell.angle_alpha   90.00
_cell.angle_beta   90.00
_cell.angle_gamma   90.00
#
_symmetry.space_group_name_H-M   'P 1'
#
loop_
_entity.id
_entity.type
_entity.pdbx_description
1 polymer ?
#
loop_
_entity_poly.entity_id
_entity_poly.type
_entity_poly.pdbx_seq_one_letter_code
_entity_poly.pdbx_strand_id
1 'polypeptide(L)'
;MNYGFLDFLGLLGALGIFIYGMKIMSEALQKSAGGSLRRILKGMTTNRFMAVFTGFFITALVQSSSATTVMVVSFVNAGLLTLLESIGVIMGANIGTTITAWLVSALGFKVKIIALALPIIGVAFPFLFSNNKKYRNLAEIIIGFGILFIGLDFLKQGVPDIKNNPGIMEFLEHYTHFGYGSILLFLVIGIILTILVQS
;
A
#
# COMPACT_ATOMS: atom_id res chain seq x y z
N MET A 1 8.33 6.51 -29.96
CA MET A 1 9.63 6.08 -29.43
C MET A 1 9.58 4.57 -29.27
N ASN A 2 10.59 3.84 -29.77
CA ASN A 2 10.63 2.38 -29.62
C ASN A 2 10.85 2.06 -28.15
N TYR A 3 9.79 1.58 -27.49
CA TYR A 3 9.85 1.05 -26.15
C TYR A 3 10.78 -0.17 -26.15
N GLY A 4 12.01 0.04 -25.69
CA GLY A 4 13.06 -0.97 -25.77
C GLY A 4 13.01 -1.95 -24.60
N PHE A 5 13.83 -3.00 -24.70
CA PHE A 5 14.06 -3.92 -23.59
C PHE A 5 14.55 -3.20 -22.31
N LEU A 6 15.32 -2.12 -22.47
CA LEU A 6 15.80 -1.30 -21.34
C LEU A 6 14.68 -0.50 -20.67
N ASP A 7 13.69 -0.01 -21.42
CA ASP A 7 12.55 0.71 -20.85
C ASP A 7 11.66 -0.24 -20.04
N PHE A 8 11.48 -1.47 -20.54
CA PHE A 8 10.78 -2.54 -19.83
C PHE A 8 11.50 -2.93 -18.53
N LEU A 9 12.83 -3.12 -18.56
CA LEU A 9 13.63 -3.35 -17.35
C LEU A 9 13.55 -2.15 -16.39
N GLY A 10 13.51 -0.92 -16.92
CA GLY A 10 13.31 0.30 -16.14
C GLY A 10 11.99 0.31 -15.39
N LEU A 11 10.88 -0.11 -16.03
CA LEU A 11 9.58 -0.29 -15.36
C LEU A 11 9.62 -1.33 -14.25
N LEU A 12 10.25 -2.49 -14.49
CA LEU A 12 10.41 -3.53 -13.47
C LEU A 12 11.25 -3.02 -12.29
N GLY A 13 12.31 -2.27 -12.56
CA GLY A 13 13.13 -1.62 -11.53
C GLY A 13 12.33 -0.60 -10.72
N ALA A 14 11.54 0.24 -11.38
CA ALA A 14 10.66 1.22 -10.72
C ALA A 14 9.61 0.55 -9.82
N LEU A 15 9.01 -0.55 -10.30
CA LEU A 15 8.12 -1.40 -9.51
C LEU A 15 8.84 -1.99 -8.29
N GLY A 16 10.06 -2.49 -8.47
CA GLY A 16 10.89 -3.01 -7.38
C GLY A 16 11.17 -1.96 -6.29
N ILE A 17 11.54 -0.73 -6.67
CA ILE A 17 11.76 0.39 -5.74
C ILE A 17 10.45 0.74 -5.02
N PHE A 18 9.34 0.82 -5.74
CA PHE A 18 8.03 1.12 -5.18
C PHE A 18 7.62 0.08 -4.12
N ILE A 19 7.71 -1.21 -4.44
CA ILE A 19 7.40 -2.32 -3.53
C ILE A 19 8.35 -2.33 -2.33
N TYR A 20 9.64 -2.07 -2.54
CA TYR A 20 10.61 -2.01 -1.46
C TYR A 20 10.33 -0.85 -0.49
N GLY A 21 9.97 0.33 -1.00
CA GLY A 21 9.54 1.46 -0.17
C GLY A 21 8.30 1.14 0.67
N MET A 22 7.30 0.48 0.06
CA MET A 22 6.13 -0.04 0.78
C MET A 22 6.53 -1.03 1.89
N LYS A 23 7.43 -1.98 1.60
CA LYS A 23 7.88 -2.97 2.58
C LYS A 23 8.54 -2.32 3.81
N ILE A 24 9.51 -1.42 3.60
CA ILE A 24 10.19 -0.72 4.70
C ILE A 24 9.19 0.04 5.56
N MET A 25 8.29 0.80 4.91
CA MET A 25 7.28 1.58 5.62
C MET A 25 6.39 0.67 6.48
N SER A 26 5.91 -0.43 5.93
CA SER A 26 5.06 -1.40 6.64
C SER A 26 5.78 -2.04 7.83
N GLU A 27 7.03 -2.49 7.67
CA GLU A 27 7.82 -3.05 8.77
C GLU A 27 8.07 -2.01 9.88
N ALA A 28 8.35 -0.75 9.51
CA ALA A 28 8.60 0.32 10.46
C ALA A 28 7.34 0.73 11.25
N LEU A 29 6.18 0.76 10.58
CA LEU A 29 4.87 0.95 11.23
C LEU A 29 4.57 -0.19 12.20
N GLN A 30 4.86 -1.44 11.82
CA GLN A 30 4.70 -2.61 12.70
C GLN A 30 5.61 -2.52 13.94
N LYS A 31 6.90 -2.19 13.77
CA LYS A 31 7.84 -1.97 14.89
C LYS A 31 7.36 -0.86 15.83
N SER A 32 6.78 0.21 15.29
CA SER A 32 6.25 1.32 16.08
C SER A 32 4.97 0.96 16.84
N ALA A 33 4.24 -0.08 16.44
CA ALA A 33 3.00 -0.53 17.08
C ALA A 33 3.20 -1.48 18.28
N GLY A 34 4.40 -2.09 18.43
CA GLY A 34 4.66 -3.29 19.25
C GLY A 34 4.33 -3.26 20.76
N GLY A 35 4.08 -2.11 21.39
CA GLY A 35 3.69 -2.04 22.81
C GLY A 35 2.18 -2.05 23.08
N SER A 36 1.34 -2.26 22.06
CA SER A 36 -0.05 -1.79 22.06
C SER A 36 -1.13 -2.86 22.28
N LEU A 37 -0.78 -4.13 22.52
CA LEU A 37 -1.76 -5.23 22.54
C LEU A 37 -2.94 -4.98 23.49
N ARG A 38 -2.65 -4.53 24.73
CA ARG A 38 -3.68 -4.22 25.72
C ARG A 38 -4.56 -3.02 25.32
N ARG A 39 -3.99 -2.05 24.61
CA ARG A 39 -4.69 -0.85 24.12
C ARG A 39 -5.53 -1.16 22.88
N ILE A 40 -5.03 -2.02 22.00
CA ILE A 40 -5.72 -2.57 20.85
C ILE A 40 -6.94 -3.36 21.31
N LEU A 41 -6.75 -4.31 22.23
CA LEU A 41 -7.86 -5.10 22.79
C LEU A 41 -8.89 -4.20 23.47
N LYS A 42 -8.46 -3.22 24.28
CA LYS A 42 -9.37 -2.24 24.89
C LYS A 42 -10.17 -1.45 23.83
N GLY A 43 -9.54 -1.05 22.73
CA GLY A 43 -10.24 -0.37 21.63
C GLY A 43 -11.27 -1.27 20.93
N MET A 44 -10.93 -2.53 20.71
CA MET A 44 -11.80 -3.51 20.06
C MET A 44 -13.06 -3.85 20.87
N THR A 45 -12.99 -3.82 22.21
CA THR A 45 -14.11 -4.22 23.09
C THR A 45 -14.93 -3.06 23.66
N THR A 46 -14.54 -1.80 23.43
CA THR A 46 -15.22 -0.66 24.07
C THR A 46 -16.64 -0.44 23.51
N ASN A 47 -16.78 -0.32 22.19
CA ASN A 47 -18.07 -0.20 21.50
C ASN A 47 -17.89 -0.44 19.99
N ARG A 48 -18.99 -0.62 19.25
CA ARG A 48 -18.97 -0.90 17.80
C ARG A 48 -18.19 0.12 16.97
N PHE A 49 -18.25 1.41 17.30
CA PHE A 49 -17.52 2.43 16.56
C PHE A 49 -16.01 2.35 16.84
N MET A 50 -15.64 2.16 18.10
CA MET A 50 -14.23 2.01 18.48
C MET A 50 -13.63 0.72 17.91
N ALA A 51 -14.42 -0.36 17.81
CA ALA A 51 -14.01 -1.59 17.12
C ALA A 51 -13.68 -1.32 15.64
N VAL A 52 -14.55 -0.61 14.92
CA VAL A 52 -14.32 -0.18 13.53
C VAL A 52 -13.08 0.71 13.43
N PHE A 53 -12.94 1.74 14.27
CA PHE A 53 -11.75 2.59 14.24
C PHE A 53 -10.46 1.82 14.53
N THR A 54 -10.50 0.90 15.50
CA THR A 54 -9.34 0.09 15.87
C THR A 54 -8.94 -0.83 14.71
N GLY A 55 -9.90 -1.49 14.07
CA GLY A 55 -9.67 -2.30 12.87
C GLY A 55 -9.13 -1.49 11.69
N PHE A 56 -9.69 -0.29 11.47
CA PHE A 56 -9.23 0.65 10.44
C PHE A 56 -7.76 1.02 10.65
N PHE A 57 -7.40 1.48 11.84
CA PHE A 57 -6.03 1.89 12.13
C PHE A 57 -5.05 0.73 12.08
N ILE A 58 -5.42 -0.45 12.60
CA ILE A 58 -4.55 -1.61 12.55
C ILE A 58 -4.27 -2.01 11.11
N THR A 59 -5.29 -2.11 10.26
CA THR A 59 -5.07 -2.48 8.86
C THR A 59 -4.41 -1.37 8.06
N ALA A 60 -4.73 -0.09 8.32
CA ALA A 60 -4.05 1.03 7.68
C ALA A 60 -2.54 1.05 8.01
N LEU A 61 -2.15 0.65 9.22
CA LEU A 61 -0.74 0.61 9.66
C LEU A 61 -0.02 -0.67 9.25
N VAL A 62 -0.67 -1.82 9.38
CA VAL A 62 -0.08 -3.14 9.08
C VAL A 62 -0.13 -3.43 7.57
N GLN A 63 -1.06 -2.80 6.84
CA GLN A 63 -1.36 -2.97 5.41
C GLN A 63 -1.66 -4.40 4.93
N SER A 64 -1.69 -5.37 5.83
CA SER A 64 -2.00 -6.76 5.53
C SER A 64 -3.34 -7.16 6.15
N SER A 65 -4.37 -7.27 5.31
CA SER A 65 -5.70 -7.73 5.69
C SER A 65 -5.69 -9.17 6.24
N SER A 66 -4.82 -10.03 5.69
CA SER A 66 -4.61 -11.42 6.16
C SER A 66 -4.10 -11.46 7.60
N ALA A 67 -3.06 -10.69 7.92
CA ALA A 67 -2.52 -10.58 9.29
C ALA A 67 -3.57 -10.04 10.28
N THR A 68 -4.34 -9.01 9.91
CA THR A 68 -5.41 -8.49 10.76
C THR A 68 -6.48 -9.55 11.04
N THR A 69 -6.85 -10.32 10.01
CA THR A 69 -7.89 -11.36 10.14
C THR A 69 -7.42 -12.50 11.04
N VAL A 70 -6.19 -13.00 10.85
CA VAL A 70 -5.60 -14.04 11.71
C VAL A 70 -5.53 -13.58 13.16
N MET A 71 -5.14 -12.33 13.41
CA MET A 71 -5.12 -11.75 14.76
C MET A 71 -6.52 -11.72 15.39
N VAL A 72 -7.53 -11.23 14.67
CA VAL A 72 -8.91 -11.15 15.18
C VAL A 72 -9.47 -12.55 15.48
N VAL A 73 -9.27 -13.51 14.57
CA VAL A 73 -9.67 -14.91 14.79
C VAL A 73 -8.96 -15.49 16.02
N SER A 74 -7.67 -15.20 16.20
CA SER A 74 -6.91 -15.65 17.37
C SER A 74 -7.45 -15.06 18.67
N PHE A 75 -7.86 -13.79 18.68
CA PHE A 75 -8.47 -13.17 19.86
C PHE A 75 -9.86 -13.70 20.18
N VAL A 76 -10.66 -14.03 19.17
CA VAL A 76 -11.95 -14.71 19.38
C VAL A 76 -11.73 -16.11 19.97
N ASN A 77 -10.77 -16.87 19.41
CA ASN A 77 -10.44 -18.21 19.91
C ASN A 77 -9.89 -18.18 21.34
N ALA A 78 -9.15 -17.13 21.71
CA ALA A 78 -8.65 -16.90 23.06
C ALA A 78 -9.70 -16.33 24.04
N GLY A 79 -10.94 -16.11 23.59
CA GLY A 79 -12.01 -15.51 24.41
C GLY A 79 -11.80 -14.03 24.76
N LEU A 80 -10.87 -13.36 24.07
CA LEU A 80 -10.54 -11.94 24.28
C LEU A 80 -11.45 -11.01 23.48
N LEU A 81 -12.14 -11.54 22.46
CA LEU A 81 -13.18 -10.86 21.68
C LEU A 81 -14.37 -11.78 21.48
N THR A 82 -15.56 -11.20 21.47
CA THR A 82 -16.76 -11.88 20.99
C THR A 82 -16.82 -11.87 19.45
N LEU A 83 -17.60 -12.78 18.88
CA LEU A 83 -17.89 -12.78 17.43
C LEU A 83 -18.55 -11.47 16.98
N LEU A 84 -19.32 -10.83 17.85
CA LEU A 84 -20.02 -9.59 17.52
C LEU A 84 -19.05 -8.38 17.48
N GLU A 85 -18.10 -8.33 18.40
CA GLU A 85 -17.03 -7.32 18.41
C GLU A 85 -16.09 -7.49 17.22
N SER A 86 -15.76 -8.74 16.86
CA SER A 86 -14.86 -9.02 15.73
C SER A 86 -15.41 -8.52 14.39
N ILE A 87 -16.73 -8.57 14.17
CA ILE A 87 -17.37 -8.01 12.97
C ILE A 87 -17.06 -6.51 12.83
N GLY A 88 -17.13 -5.75 13.93
CA GLY A 88 -16.79 -4.33 13.92
C GLY A 88 -15.34 -4.08 13.53
N VAL A 89 -14.41 -4.89 14.07
CA VAL A 89 -12.99 -4.80 13.73
C VAL A 89 -12.74 -5.16 12.27
N ILE A 90 -13.38 -6.20 11.73
CA ILE A 90 -13.22 -6.62 10.33
C ILE A 90 -13.79 -5.57 9.37
N MET A 91 -14.95 -4.98 9.68
CA MET A 91 -15.50 -3.85 8.91
C MET A 91 -14.52 -2.68 8.86
N GLY A 92 -13.95 -2.33 10.02
CA GLY A 92 -12.88 -1.33 10.12
C GLY A 92 -11.67 -1.67 9.27
N ALA A 93 -11.19 -2.91 9.36
CA ALA A 93 -10.05 -3.40 8.62
C ALA A 93 -10.24 -3.25 7.10
N ASN A 94 -11.43 -3.58 6.59
CA ASN A 94 -11.77 -3.44 5.18
C ASN A 94 -11.83 -1.97 4.72
N ILE A 95 -12.20 -1.04 5.60
CA ILE A 95 -12.10 0.39 5.31
C ILE A 95 -10.62 0.81 5.30
N GLY A 96 -9.81 0.26 6.22
CA GLY A 96 -8.39 0.58 6.36
C GLY A 96 -7.55 0.25 5.12
N THR A 97 -7.84 -0.84 4.41
CA THR A 97 -7.13 -1.20 3.17
C THR A 97 -7.27 -0.13 2.07
N THR A 98 -8.32 0.68 2.11
CA THR A 98 -8.54 1.77 1.14
C THR A 98 -7.64 2.99 1.39
N ILE A 99 -6.98 3.09 2.55
CA ILE A 99 -6.15 4.25 2.89
C ILE A 99 -5.04 4.48 1.86
N THR A 100 -4.47 3.41 1.30
CA THR A 100 -3.41 3.53 0.30
C THR A 100 -3.92 4.21 -0.96
N ALA A 101 -5.11 3.84 -1.44
CA ALA A 101 -5.75 4.47 -2.59
C ALA A 101 -6.13 5.94 -2.29
N TRP A 102 -6.61 6.22 -1.08
CA TRP A 102 -6.91 7.59 -0.65
C TRP A 102 -5.65 8.44 -0.50
N LEU A 103 -4.56 7.90 0.04
CA LEU A 103 -3.27 8.57 0.10
C LEU A 103 -2.79 8.86 -1.31
N VAL A 104 -2.80 7.88 -2.21
CA VAL A 104 -2.41 8.09 -3.61
C VAL A 104 -3.37 9.04 -4.34
N SER A 105 -4.66 9.07 -4.04
CA SER A 105 -5.61 9.99 -4.71
C SER A 105 -5.50 11.43 -4.16
N ALA A 106 -5.44 11.59 -2.84
CA ALA A 106 -5.36 12.89 -2.19
C ALA A 106 -3.98 13.53 -2.30
N LEU A 107 -2.92 12.71 -2.26
CA LEU A 107 -1.53 13.13 -2.36
C LEU A 107 -0.98 12.98 -3.80
N GLY A 108 -1.58 12.14 -4.64
CA GLY A 108 -1.07 11.88 -5.98
C GLY A 108 -1.42 12.94 -7.01
N PHE A 109 -0.46 13.12 -7.91
CA PHE A 109 -0.42 14.05 -9.04
C PHE A 109 -0.25 15.54 -8.74
N LYS A 110 -0.21 15.97 -7.47
CA LYS A 110 0.39 17.28 -7.16
C LYS A 110 1.90 17.11 -7.08
N VAL A 111 2.57 17.54 -8.16
CA VAL A 111 4.02 17.66 -8.43
C VAL A 111 4.91 18.05 -7.20
N LYS A 112 4.33 18.56 -6.12
CA LYS A 112 5.02 18.97 -4.89
C LYS A 112 5.51 17.82 -4.00
N ILE A 113 4.88 16.65 -4.01
CA ILE A 113 5.27 15.56 -3.07
C ILE A 113 6.52 14.83 -3.54
N ILE A 114 6.69 14.62 -4.85
CA ILE A 114 7.93 14.06 -5.43
C ILE A 114 9.10 15.03 -5.17
N ALA A 115 8.87 16.33 -5.34
CA ALA A 115 9.86 17.36 -5.02
C ALA A 115 10.22 17.42 -3.53
N LEU A 116 9.31 17.01 -2.63
CA LEU A 116 9.57 16.92 -1.19
C LEU A 116 10.15 15.57 -0.76
N ALA A 117 10.00 14.50 -1.54
CA ALA A 117 10.44 13.15 -1.16
C ALA A 117 11.95 13.09 -0.88
N LEU A 118 12.77 13.67 -1.76
CA LEU A 118 14.22 13.74 -1.58
C LEU A 118 14.64 14.58 -0.37
N PRO A 119 14.14 15.83 -0.19
CA PRO A 119 14.42 16.62 1.01
C PRO A 119 13.99 15.94 2.31
N ILE A 120 12.81 15.31 2.33
CA ILE A 120 12.29 14.57 3.49
C ILE A 120 13.22 13.39 3.84
N ILE A 121 13.66 12.62 2.84
CA ILE A 121 14.64 11.54 3.05
C ILE A 121 15.94 12.12 3.61
N GLY A 122 16.45 13.21 3.03
CA GLY A 122 17.69 13.84 3.48
C GLY A 122 17.65 14.28 4.95
N VAL A 123 16.51 14.81 5.41
CA VAL A 123 16.31 15.18 6.83
C VAL A 123 16.11 13.95 7.72
N ALA A 124 15.42 12.90 7.24
CA ALA A 124 15.16 11.70 8.02
C ALA A 124 16.37 10.76 8.13
N PHE A 125 17.27 10.77 7.14
CA PHE A 125 18.39 9.85 7.03
C PHE A 125 19.32 9.83 8.26
N PRO A 126 19.73 10.97 8.85
CA PRO A 126 20.55 10.96 10.07
C PRO A 126 19.86 10.26 11.26
N PHE A 127 18.52 10.31 11.33
CA PHE A 127 17.76 9.72 12.43
C PHE A 127 17.71 8.19 12.37
N LEU A 128 18.04 7.55 11.23
CA LEU A 128 18.23 6.09 11.15
C LEU A 128 19.34 5.60 12.08
N PHE A 129 20.37 6.43 12.27
CA PHE A 129 21.53 6.10 13.11
C PHE A 129 21.34 6.54 14.57
N SER A 130 20.14 7.02 14.94
CA SER A 130 19.85 7.42 16.30
C SER A 130 19.78 6.21 17.24
N ASN A 131 20.37 6.34 18.43
CA ASN A 131 20.24 5.35 19.51
C ASN A 131 18.80 5.25 20.07
N ASN A 132 17.95 6.25 19.80
CA ASN A 132 16.57 6.24 20.25
C ASN A 132 15.68 5.47 19.26
N LYS A 133 15.16 4.31 19.69
CA LYS A 133 14.30 3.43 18.88
C LYS A 133 13.10 4.16 18.26
N LYS A 134 12.56 5.19 18.94
CA LYS A 134 11.39 5.94 18.46
C LYS A 134 11.74 6.82 17.25
N TYR A 135 12.86 7.53 17.31
CA TYR A 135 13.33 8.37 16.19
C TYR A 135 13.80 7.52 15.02
N ARG A 136 14.46 6.39 15.29
CA ARG A 136 14.85 5.44 14.24
C ARG A 136 13.64 4.86 13.50
N ASN A 137 12.62 4.40 14.22
CA ASN A 137 11.40 3.87 13.59
C ASN A 137 10.65 4.95 12.80
N LEU A 138 10.58 6.18 13.31
CA LEU A 138 9.98 7.30 12.59
C LEU A 138 10.76 7.63 11.30
N ALA A 139 12.10 7.58 11.35
CA ALA A 139 12.95 7.75 10.19
C ALA A 139 12.72 6.65 9.13
N GLU A 140 12.63 5.37 9.55
CA GLU A 140 12.32 4.25 8.65
C GLU A 140 10.96 4.45 7.96
N ILE A 141 9.92 4.90 8.67
CA ILE A 141 8.60 5.22 8.09
C ILE A 141 8.73 6.32 7.03
N ILE A 142 9.39 7.42 7.38
CA ILE A 142 9.52 8.60 6.52
C ILE A 142 10.34 8.27 5.26
N ILE A 143 11.41 7.47 5.40
CA ILE A 143 12.26 7.07 4.28
C ILE A 143 11.56 6.05 3.39
N GLY A 144 10.87 5.06 3.97
CA GLY A 144 10.05 4.12 3.19
C GLY A 144 8.98 4.84 2.37
N PHE A 145 8.34 5.85 2.96
CA PHE A 145 7.41 6.73 2.26
C PHE A 145 8.09 7.50 1.12
N GLY A 146 9.26 8.12 1.35
CA GLY A 146 9.99 8.83 0.31
C GLY A 146 10.39 7.93 -0.87
N ILE A 147 10.92 6.73 -0.58
CA ILE A 147 11.32 5.75 -1.61
C ILE A 147 10.12 5.26 -2.42
N LEU A 148 8.99 5.01 -1.75
CA LEU A 148 7.73 4.63 -2.41
C LEU A 148 7.32 5.69 -3.44
N PHE A 149 7.31 6.97 -3.07
CA PHE A 149 6.91 8.04 -4.01
C PHE A 149 7.91 8.26 -5.14
N ILE A 150 9.21 8.04 -4.92
CA ILE A 150 10.21 8.05 -5.99
C ILE A 150 9.96 6.91 -6.99
N GLY A 151 9.70 5.69 -6.49
CA GLY A 151 9.34 4.54 -7.33
C GLY A 151 8.07 4.78 -8.14
N LEU A 152 7.07 5.45 -7.55
CA LEU A 152 5.84 5.85 -8.24
C LEU A 152 6.10 6.84 -9.38
N ASP A 153 7.00 7.81 -9.18
CA ASP A 153 7.37 8.77 -10.22
C ASP A 153 8.10 8.10 -11.40
N PHE A 154 9.02 7.18 -11.09
CA PHE A 154 9.67 6.38 -12.13
C PHE A 154 8.69 5.47 -12.88
N LEU A 155 7.71 4.87 -12.19
CA LEU A 155 6.63 4.12 -12.86
C LEU A 155 5.83 5.03 -13.79
N LYS A 156 5.48 6.24 -13.35
CA LYS A 156 4.73 7.20 -14.16
C LYS A 156 5.50 7.64 -15.41
N GLN A 157 6.80 7.89 -15.28
CA GLN A 157 7.65 8.30 -16.41
C GLN A 157 7.95 7.12 -17.35
N GLY A 158 8.01 5.90 -16.81
CA GLY A 158 8.25 4.68 -17.57
C GLY A 158 7.04 4.21 -18.37
N VAL A 159 5.81 4.57 -17.99
CA VAL A 159 4.61 4.23 -18.77
C VAL A 159 4.47 5.20 -19.96
N PRO A 160 4.47 4.70 -21.21
CA PRO A 160 4.33 5.54 -22.38
C PRO A 160 2.97 6.23 -22.38
N ASP A 161 2.94 7.52 -22.73
CA ASP A 161 1.72 8.32 -22.74
C ASP A 161 0.72 7.77 -23.77
N ILE A 162 -0.35 7.16 -23.27
CA ILE A 162 -1.38 6.45 -24.04
C ILE A 162 -2.02 7.40 -25.08
N LYS A 163 -2.12 8.70 -24.78
CA LYS A 163 -2.74 9.68 -25.68
C LYS A 163 -1.88 10.04 -26.89
N ASN A 164 -0.56 9.87 -26.79
CA ASN A 164 0.39 10.31 -27.80
C ASN A 164 1.05 9.16 -28.56
N ASN A 165 0.55 7.92 -28.38
CA ASN A 165 1.14 6.73 -29.00
C ASN A 165 0.11 5.95 -29.83
N PRO A 166 0.03 6.19 -31.15
CA PRO A 166 -0.98 5.61 -32.04
C PRO A 166 -1.04 4.07 -31.97
N GLY A 167 0.10 3.40 -31.78
CA GLY A 167 0.17 1.93 -31.71
C GLY A 167 -0.44 1.32 -30.45
N ILE A 168 -0.50 2.05 -29.33
CA ILE A 168 -1.21 1.58 -28.13
C ILE A 168 -2.72 1.73 -28.34
N MET A 169 -3.15 2.81 -28.98
CA MET A 169 -4.55 3.01 -29.33
C MET A 169 -5.04 1.95 -30.33
N GLU A 170 -4.22 1.62 -31.33
CA GLU A 170 -4.51 0.56 -32.32
C GLU A 170 -4.51 -0.84 -31.68
N PHE A 171 -3.59 -1.13 -30.76
CA PHE A 171 -3.61 -2.36 -29.96
C PHE A 171 -4.89 -2.44 -29.10
N LEU A 172 -5.24 -1.36 -28.40
CA LEU A 172 -6.45 -1.31 -27.58
C LEU A 172 -7.73 -1.43 -28.41
N GLU A 173 -7.80 -0.81 -29.59
CA GLU A 173 -8.90 -0.97 -30.54
C GLU A 173 -9.03 -2.43 -31.01
N HIS A 174 -7.91 -3.08 -31.38
CA HIS A 174 -7.93 -4.48 -31.82
C HIS A 174 -8.49 -5.43 -30.75
N TYR A 175 -8.13 -5.23 -29.48
CA TYR A 175 -8.60 -6.07 -28.38
C TYR A 175 -9.98 -5.66 -27.84
N THR A 176 -10.42 -4.41 -28.00
CA THR A 176 -11.75 -3.96 -27.53
C THR A 176 -12.90 -4.43 -28.42
N HIS A 177 -12.65 -4.74 -29.70
CA HIS A 177 -13.67 -5.25 -30.62
C HIS A 177 -14.16 -6.69 -30.33
N PHE A 178 -13.50 -7.44 -29.45
CA PHE A 178 -13.90 -8.82 -29.07
C PHE A 178 -15.14 -8.90 -28.15
N GLY A 179 -15.85 -7.79 -27.90
CA GLY A 179 -17.09 -7.77 -27.11
C GLY A 179 -16.88 -8.33 -25.70
N TYR A 180 -17.62 -9.37 -25.31
CA TYR A 180 -17.46 -10.01 -24.00
C TYR A 180 -16.13 -10.74 -23.81
N GLY A 181 -15.45 -11.14 -24.89
CA GLY A 181 -14.16 -11.83 -24.81
C GLY A 181 -13.02 -10.93 -24.32
N SER A 182 -13.07 -9.63 -24.64
CA SER A 182 -12.09 -8.65 -24.17
C SER A 182 -12.21 -8.41 -22.68
N ILE A 183 -13.45 -8.34 -22.16
CA ILE A 183 -13.73 -8.19 -20.73
C ILE A 183 -13.14 -9.37 -19.95
N LEU A 184 -13.34 -10.60 -20.41
CA LEU A 184 -12.76 -11.80 -19.77
C LEU A 184 -11.24 -11.79 -19.80
N LEU A 185 -10.62 -11.39 -20.92
CA LEU A 185 -9.17 -11.31 -21.04
C LEU A 185 -8.57 -10.29 -20.06
N PHE A 186 -9.11 -9.06 -20.03
CA PHE A 186 -8.63 -8.03 -19.10
C PHE A 186 -8.91 -8.40 -17.64
N LEU A 187 -10.02 -9.10 -17.35
CA LEU A 187 -10.31 -9.62 -16.02
C LEU A 187 -9.27 -10.66 -15.58
N VAL A 188 -8.91 -11.62 -16.45
CA VAL A 188 -7.89 -12.62 -16.14
C VAL A 188 -6.51 -11.97 -15.93
N ILE A 189 -6.13 -11.02 -16.78
CA ILE A 189 -4.88 -10.25 -16.61
C ILE A 189 -4.89 -9.50 -15.27
N GLY A 190 -5.99 -8.82 -14.95
CA GLY A 190 -6.15 -8.12 -13.68
C GLY A 190 -6.05 -9.04 -12.47
N ILE A 191 -6.65 -10.24 -12.54
CA ILE A 191 -6.55 -11.25 -11.48
C ILE A 191 -5.10 -11.71 -11.30
N ILE A 192 -4.40 -12.05 -12.39
CA ILE A 192 -2.99 -12.48 -12.32
C ILE A 192 -2.12 -11.39 -11.73
N LEU A 193 -2.27 -10.15 -12.19
CA LEU A 193 -1.54 -9.00 -11.67
C LEU A 193 -1.80 -8.80 -10.18
N THR A 194 -3.06 -8.92 -9.75
CA THR A 194 -3.48 -8.78 -8.35
C THR A 194 -2.86 -9.88 -7.49
N ILE A 195 -2.89 -11.14 -7.93
CA ILE A 195 -2.26 -12.27 -7.22
C ILE A 195 -0.75 -12.03 -7.04
N LEU A 196 -0.07 -11.52 -8.07
CA LEU A 196 1.38 -11.27 -7.99
C LEU A 196 1.77 -10.09 -7.09
N VAL A 197 0.90 -9.08 -6.98
CA VAL A 197 1.20 -7.83 -6.24
C VAL A 197 0.67 -7.85 -4.81
N GLN A 198 -0.46 -8.51 -4.55
CA GLN A 198 -1.16 -8.49 -3.26
C GLN A 198 -1.02 -9.77 -2.43
N SER A 199 -0.25 -10.78 -2.89
CA SER A 199 0.05 -11.96 -2.07
C SER A 199 1.17 -11.74 -1.06
#